data_AF-A0A921HCE5-F1
#
_entry.id   AF-A0A921HCE5-F1
#
_cell.length_a   1.000
_cell.length_b   1.000
_cell.length_c   1.000
_cell.angle_alpha   90.00
_cell.angle_beta   90.00
_cell.angle_gamma   90.00
#
_symmetry.space_group_name_H-M   'P 1'
#
loop_
_entity.id
_entity.type
_entity.pdbx_description
1 polymer ?
#
loop_
_entity_poly.entity_id
_entity_poly.type
_entity_poly.pdbx_seq_one_letter_code
_entity_poly.pdbx_strand_id
1 'polypeptide(L)'
;MKAKLKALFHHLQTVTLLRLSDDLRKGAYLMGLGLVGTVLSSDNVSVLEGIFLFLFGAVTWIIGHLCAYYTDIKSKHTQGEKK
;
A
#
# COMPACT_ATOMS: atom_id res chain seq x y z
N MET A 1 0.80 -8.45 16.66
CA MET A 1 0.76 -7.51 15.52
C MET A 1 -0.65 -7.10 15.07
N LYS A 2 -1.55 -8.04 14.78
CA LYS A 2 -2.93 -7.73 14.32
C LYS A 2 -3.71 -6.75 15.25
N ALA A 3 -3.57 -6.88 16.57
CA ALA A 3 -4.28 -6.04 17.54
C ALA A 3 -3.83 -4.56 17.52
N LYS A 4 -2.54 -4.28 17.35
CA LYS A 4 -2.02 -2.89 17.29
C LYS A 4 -2.39 -2.20 15.97
N LEU A 5 -2.33 -2.94 14.86
CA LEU A 5 -2.80 -2.46 13.55
C LEU A 5 -4.30 -2.14 13.60
N LYS A 6 -5.10 -3.02 14.19
CA LYS A 6 -6.55 -2.82 14.35
C LYS A 6 -6.86 -1.58 15.18
N ALA A 7 -6.14 -1.35 16.28
CA ALA A 7 -6.31 -0.17 17.12
C ALA A 7 -5.97 1.14 16.38
N LEU A 8 -4.86 1.18 15.63
CA LEU A 8 -4.50 2.34 14.80
C LEU A 8 -5.57 2.62 13.74
N PHE A 9 -6.01 1.60 13.01
CA PHE A 9 -7.02 1.76 11.96
C PHE A 9 -8.46 1.98 12.47
N HIS A 10 -8.75 1.67 13.73
CA HIS A 10 -10.08 1.90 14.29
C HIS A 10 -10.38 3.40 14.45
N HIS A 11 -9.36 4.17 14.85
CA HIS A 11 -9.42 5.61 15.04
C HIS A 11 -9.31 6.41 13.73
N LEU A 12 -8.82 5.77 12.65
CA LEU A 12 -8.80 6.39 11.33
C LEU A 12 -10.17 6.30 10.64
N GLN A 13 -10.58 7.44 10.09
CA GLN A 13 -11.77 7.54 9.27
C GLN A 13 -11.60 6.69 8.00
N THR A 14 -12.64 5.92 7.63
CA THR A 14 -12.59 4.94 6.53
C THR A 14 -12.18 5.59 5.19
N VAL A 15 -12.55 6.86 5.00
CA VAL A 15 -12.17 7.68 3.83
C VAL A 15 -10.67 7.94 3.77
N THR A 16 -10.03 8.18 4.92
CA THR A 16 -8.58 8.44 5.00
C THR A 16 -7.76 7.18 4.70
N LEU A 17 -8.19 6.01 5.21
CA LEU A 17 -7.56 4.74 4.85
C LEU A 17 -7.66 4.45 3.34
N LEU A 18 -8.82 4.74 2.74
CA LEU A 18 -9.05 4.48 1.32
C LEU A 18 -8.14 5.38 0.46
N ARG A 19 -8.07 6.67 0.78
CA ARG A 19 -7.15 7.61 0.11
C ARG A 19 -5.69 7.20 0.29
N LEU A 20 -5.30 6.85 1.50
CA LEU A 20 -3.96 6.35 1.79
C LEU A 20 -3.65 5.07 1.01
N SER A 21 -4.63 4.17 0.86
CA SER A 21 -4.48 2.94 0.09
C SER A 21 -4.24 3.21 -1.39
N ASP A 22 -4.97 4.18 -1.97
CA ASP A 22 -4.79 4.57 -3.36
C ASP A 22 -3.45 5.27 -3.57
N ASP A 23 -3.02 6.12 -2.65
CA ASP A 23 -1.73 6.80 -2.72
C ASP A 23 -0.56 5.81 -2.60
N LEU A 24 -0.64 4.84 -1.70
CA LEU A 24 0.37 3.77 -1.55
C LEU A 24 0.49 2.93 -2.84
N ARG A 25 -0.64 2.59 -3.47
CA ARG A 25 -0.67 1.82 -4.72
C ARG A 25 -0.13 2.64 -5.90
N LYS A 26 -0.59 3.88 -6.06
CA LYS A 26 -0.11 4.78 -7.13
C LYS A 26 1.36 5.11 -6.97
N GLY A 27 1.80 5.37 -5.74
CA GLY A 27 3.21 5.61 -5.41
C GLY A 27 4.09 4.41 -5.74
N ALA A 28 3.64 3.19 -5.42
CA ALA A 28 4.35 1.97 -5.79
C ALA A 28 4.46 1.78 -7.31
N TYR A 29 3.42 2.12 -8.10
CA TYR A 29 3.53 2.12 -9.56
C TYR A 29 4.54 3.14 -10.09
N LEU A 30 4.50 4.37 -9.58
CA LEU A 30 5.45 5.43 -9.95
C LEU A 30 6.89 5.05 -9.60
N MET A 31 7.10 4.44 -8.43
CA MET A 31 8.40 3.89 -8.05
C MET A 31 8.85 2.78 -8.99
N GLY A 32 7.96 1.88 -9.41
CA GLY A 32 8.27 0.84 -10.39
C GLY A 32 8.71 1.41 -11.74
N LEU A 33 8.00 2.43 -12.25
CA LEU A 33 8.39 3.13 -13.48
C LEU A 33 9.74 3.85 -13.34
N GLY A 34 9.96 4.52 -12.20
CA GLY A 34 11.23 5.16 -11.90
C GLY A 34 12.40 4.17 -11.78
N LEU A 35 12.15 3.00 -11.20
CA LEU A 35 13.13 1.92 -11.11
C LEU A 35 13.50 1.38 -12.48
N VAL A 36 12.52 1.10 -13.35
CA VAL A 36 12.79 0.66 -14.72
C VAL A 36 13.59 1.72 -15.48
N GLY A 37 13.21 3.00 -15.37
CA GLY A 37 13.91 4.10 -16.03
C GLY A 37 15.35 4.28 -15.54
N THR A 38 15.59 4.16 -14.23
CA THR A 38 16.92 4.32 -13.63
C THR A 38 17.81 3.11 -13.86
N VAL A 39 17.29 1.89 -13.74
CA VAL A 39 18.05 0.64 -13.96
C VAL A 39 18.40 0.47 -15.44
N LEU A 40 17.49 0.75 -16.39
CA LEU A 40 17.83 0.70 -17.82
C LEU A 40 18.81 1.81 -18.23
N SER A 41 18.75 2.98 -17.60
CA SER A 41 19.59 4.13 -17.98
C SER A 41 20.93 4.17 -17.26
N SER A 42 21.11 3.42 -16.18
CA SER A 42 22.35 3.39 -15.40
C SER A 42 22.82 1.95 -15.19
N ASP A 43 23.92 1.60 -15.86
CA ASP A 43 24.70 0.36 -15.65
C ASP A 43 25.35 0.29 -14.24
N ASN A 44 25.10 1.29 -13.40
CA ASN A 44 25.65 1.43 -12.05
C ASN A 44 24.75 0.83 -10.95
N VAL A 45 23.48 0.52 -11.24
CA VAL A 45 22.60 -0.06 -10.21
C VAL A 45 22.88 -1.55 -10.10
N SER A 46 23.32 -1.99 -8.93
CA SER A 46 23.57 -3.41 -8.71
C SER A 46 22.25 -4.18 -8.72
N VAL A 47 22.25 -5.39 -9.27
CA VAL A 47 21.08 -6.29 -9.27
C VAL A 47 20.49 -6.46 -7.87
N LEU A 48 21.34 -6.46 -6.84
CA LEU A 48 20.93 -6.55 -5.44
C LEU A 48 20.06 -5.36 -5.01
N GLU A 49 20.46 -4.13 -5.36
CA GLU A 49 19.72 -2.91 -5.04
C GLU A 49 18.38 -2.86 -5.77
N GLY A 50 18.35 -3.32 -7.03
CA GLY A 50 17.12 -3.49 -7.79
C GLY A 50 16.13 -4.44 -7.13
N ILE A 51 16.61 -5.56 -6.57
CA ILE A 51 15.78 -6.51 -5.81
C ILE A 51 15.25 -5.86 -4.53
N PHE A 52 16.06 -5.10 -3.78
CA PHE A 52 15.60 -4.40 -2.58
C PHE A 52 14.50 -3.38 -2.88
N LEU A 53 14.68 -2.57 -3.92
CA LEU A 53 13.67 -1.60 -4.36
C LEU A 53 12.40 -2.28 -4.86
N PHE A 54 12.51 -3.39 -5.59
CA PHE A 54 11.36 -4.20 -6.02
C PHE A 54 10.58 -4.75 -4.81
N LEU A 55 11.27 -5.32 -3.84
CA LEU A 55 10.66 -5.82 -2.60
C LEU A 55 9.98 -4.69 -1.82
N PHE A 56 10.62 -3.53 -1.72
CA PHE A 56 10.02 -2.36 -1.06
C PHE A 56 8.74 -1.90 -1.78
N GLY A 57 8.75 -1.82 -3.10
CA GLY A 57 7.57 -1.51 -3.92
C GLY A 57 6.46 -2.54 -3.72
N ALA A 58 6.79 -3.83 -3.74
CA ALA A 58 5.83 -4.92 -3.53
C ALA A 58 5.21 -4.89 -2.12
N VAL A 59 6.01 -4.62 -1.08
CA VAL A 59 5.49 -4.47 0.30
C VAL A 59 4.55 -3.28 0.39
N THR A 60 4.93 -2.13 -0.17
CA THR A 60 4.10 -0.91 -0.19
C THR A 60 2.78 -1.14 -0.92
N TRP A 61 2.83 -1.88 -2.03
CA TRP A 61 1.66 -2.31 -2.80
C TRP A 61 0.71 -3.21 -1.99
N ILE A 62 1.27 -4.22 -1.31
CA ILE A 62 0.50 -5.14 -0.45
C ILE A 62 -0.16 -4.39 0.71
N ILE A 63 0.56 -3.46 1.35
CA ILE A 63 0.02 -2.63 2.43
C ILE A 63 -1.14 -1.77 1.92
N GLY A 64 -1.03 -1.19 0.72
CA GLY A 64 -2.13 -0.49 0.06
C GLY A 64 -3.37 -1.38 -0.10
N HIS A 65 -3.21 -2.60 -0.62
CA HIS A 65 -4.33 -3.53 -0.75
C HIS A 65 -4.95 -3.95 0.59
N LEU A 66 -4.13 -4.16 1.63
CA LEU A 66 -4.60 -4.44 2.98
C LEU A 66 -5.45 -3.29 3.51
N CYS A 67 -5.02 -2.03 3.35
CA CYS A 67 -5.81 -0.87 3.75
C CYS A 67 -7.17 -0.83 3.05
N ALA A 68 -7.21 -1.05 1.73
CA ALA A 68 -8.46 -1.10 0.97
C ALA A 68 -9.39 -2.24 1.45
N TYR A 69 -8.82 -3.42 1.74
CA TYR A 69 -9.58 -4.57 2.26
C TYR A 69 -10.18 -4.29 3.65
N TYR A 70 -9.42 -3.65 4.56
CA TYR A 70 -9.94 -3.25 5.86
C TYR A 70 -11.06 -2.20 5.75
N THR A 71 -10.99 -1.29 4.77
CA THR A 71 -12.08 -0.34 4.53
C THR A 71 -13.35 -1.01 4.00
N ASP A 72 -13.23 -2.01 3.14
CA ASP A 72 -14.38 -2.78 2.63
C ASP A 72 -15.07 -3.57 3.75
N ILE A 73 -14.29 -4.18 4.66
CA ILE A 73 -14.86 -4.86 5.83
C ILE A 73 -15.58 -3.86 6.75
N LYS A 74 -14.96 -2.71 7.04
CA LYS A 74 -15.53 -1.70 7.95
C LYS A 74 -16.80 -1.09 7.35
N SER A 75 -16.84 -0.83 6.04
CA SER A 75 -18.03 -0.27 5.36
C SER A 75 -19.20 -1.27 5.36
N LYS A 76 -18.94 -2.55 5.14
CA LYS A 76 -19.97 -3.61 5.20
C LYS A 76 -20.52 -3.81 6.61
N HIS A 77 -19.69 -3.71 7.64
CA HIS A 77 -20.13 -3.80 9.03
C HIS A 77 -21.02 -2.60 9.44
N THR A 78 -20.73 -1.39 8.96
CA THR A 78 -21.56 -0.20 9.21
C THR A 78 -22.88 -0.21 8.44
N GLN A 79 -22.97 -0.86 7.27
CA GLN A 79 -24.25 -1.01 6.56
C GLN A 79 -25.16 -2.10 7.17
N GLY A 80 -24.59 -3.14 7.78
CA GLY A 80 -25.36 -4.19 8.46
C GLY A 80 -26.09 -3.70 9.72
N GLU A 81 -25.60 -2.65 10.38
CA GLU A 81 -26.24 -2.04 11.56
C GLU A 81 -27.33 -1.01 11.23
N LYS A 82 -27.50 -0.66 9.94
CA LYS A 82 -28.51 0.32 9.48
C LYS A 82 -29.74 -0.34 8.84
N LYS A 83 -29.90 -1.66 8.97
CA LYS A 83 -31.12 -2.39 8.59
C LYS A 83 -31.82 -2.88 9.84
#